data_AF-A0A2E7RM48-F1
#
_entry.id   AF-A0A2E7RM48-F1
#
_cell.length_a   1.000
_cell.length_b   1.000
_cell.length_c   1.000
_cell.angle_alpha   90.00
_cell.angle_beta   90.00
_cell.angle_gamma   90.00
#
_symmetry.space_group_name_H-M   'P 1'
#
loop_
_entity.id
_entity.type
_entity.pdbx_description
1 polymer ?
#
loop_
_entity_poly.entity_id
_entity_poly.type
_entity_poly.pdbx_seq_one_letter_code
_entity_poly.pdbx_strand_id
1 'polypeptide(L)'
;MADGTLKIFGFEITRTKDKKAIKSIVPPRDDDGAGYVASTTYGSHYGHYINMEGDDSKDNVQLILKYRGSAMHPEADAAIEDIVNESITSMDMKPSITLNLDRVPVSASIKKQMLEEFDNIYNMLNFKELGHDIFRRWYVDGRLYHHLVVDENNLSAGIQEIRYIDAAKIRKVKQVKKKKDPATGAPLIEKVDEFYIFQEKPGSQANAIRLSNDSVSYCTSGLLDEHRKKVVSFLHKALKPITQLRMMEDSLVIYRLARAPERRMFYIDVGNLPRGKA
;
A
#
# COMPACT_ATOMS: atom_id res chain seq x y z
N MET A 1 29.84 23.10 5.05
CA MET A 1 30.22 21.84 4.38
C MET A 1 29.85 20.75 5.36
N ALA A 2 28.81 19.97 5.08
CA ALA A 2 28.24 19.03 6.04
C ALA A 2 28.11 17.66 5.37
N ASP A 3 28.63 16.68 6.09
CA ASP A 3 28.87 15.29 5.76
C ASP A 3 27.85 14.64 4.82
N GLY A 4 28.38 14.14 3.69
CA GLY A 4 27.68 13.24 2.77
C GLY A 4 27.76 11.78 3.19
N THR A 5 27.68 11.49 4.50
CA THR A 5 27.66 10.12 5.03
C THR A 5 26.21 9.68 5.25
N LEU A 6 25.73 8.79 4.38
CA LEU A 6 24.47 8.09 4.57
C LEU A 6 24.78 6.75 5.22
N LYS A 7 24.46 6.60 6.51
CA LYS A 7 24.58 5.32 7.22
C LYS A 7 23.41 4.43 6.81
N ILE A 8 23.73 3.32 6.15
CA ILE A 8 22.78 2.29 5.75
C ILE A 8 23.24 1.01 6.44
N PHE A 9 22.43 0.46 7.35
CA PHE A 9 22.74 -0.79 8.06
C PHE A 9 24.20 -0.85 8.59
N GLY A 10 24.66 0.15 9.34
CA GLY A 10 26.04 0.18 9.86
C GLY A 10 27.17 0.30 8.82
N PHE A 11 26.89 0.27 7.52
CA PHE A 11 27.85 0.54 6.45
C PHE A 11 27.93 2.04 6.15
N GLU A 12 29.17 2.55 6.11
CA GLU A 12 29.49 3.83 5.48
C GLU A 12 29.70 3.59 3.98
N ILE A 13 28.61 3.60 3.21
CA ILE A 13 28.74 3.67 1.76
C ILE A 13 29.07 5.12 1.43
N THR A 14 30.34 5.39 1.14
CA THR A 14 30.70 6.61 0.42
C THR A 14 30.06 6.52 -0.96
N ARG A 15 28.85 7.07 -1.12
CA ARG A 15 28.30 7.27 -2.47
C ARG A 15 29.30 8.14 -3.20
N THR A 16 30.01 7.56 -4.17
CA THR A 16 30.68 8.32 -5.22
C THR A 16 29.63 9.25 -5.81
N LYS A 17 29.68 10.51 -5.36
CA LYS A 17 28.82 11.65 -5.73
C LYS A 17 27.73 11.24 -6.71
N ASP A 18 26.53 10.96 -6.19
CA ASP A 18 25.32 10.89 -7.02
C ASP A 18 25.40 12.03 -8.04
N LYS A 19 25.44 11.67 -9.33
CA LYS A 19 25.51 12.62 -10.44
C LYS A 19 24.55 13.74 -10.10
N LYS A 20 25.07 14.96 -9.90
CA LYS A 20 24.28 16.15 -9.54
C LYS A 20 23.01 16.12 -10.39
N ALA A 21 21.88 15.84 -9.73
CA ALA A 21 20.60 15.80 -10.43
C ALA A 21 20.47 17.12 -11.19
N ILE A 22 20.18 17.02 -12.48
CA ILE A 22 20.00 18.19 -13.34
C ILE A 22 18.92 19.02 -12.65
N LYS A 23 19.27 20.26 -12.28
CA LYS A 23 18.38 21.17 -11.56
C LYS A 23 17.16 21.41 -12.43
N SER A 24 16.04 20.82 -12.04
CA SER A 24 14.76 20.95 -12.72
C SER A 24 13.76 21.59 -11.76
N ILE A 25 12.87 22.41 -12.33
CA ILE A 25 11.72 22.98 -11.62
C ILE A 25 10.66 21.90 -11.34
N VAL A 26 10.66 20.82 -12.14
CA VAL A 26 9.74 19.69 -12.01
C VAL A 26 10.43 18.56 -11.23
N PRO A 27 9.79 17.99 -10.19
CA PRO A 27 10.33 16.82 -9.50
C PRO A 27 10.48 15.63 -10.46
N PRO A 28 11.39 14.68 -10.15
CA PRO A 28 11.43 13.41 -10.86
C PRO A 28 10.04 12.78 -10.88
N ARG A 29 9.71 12.13 -12.01
CA ARG A 29 8.45 11.40 -12.18
C ARG A 29 8.29 10.43 -11.01
N ASP A 30 7.21 10.58 -10.26
CA ASP A 30 6.88 9.66 -9.19
C ASP A 30 5.87 8.63 -9.71
N ASP A 31 6.30 7.38 -9.83
CA ASP A 31 5.46 6.28 -10.30
C ASP A 31 4.49 5.79 -9.21
N ASP A 32 4.71 6.13 -7.94
CA ASP A 32 3.83 5.78 -6.82
C ASP A 32 2.75 6.82 -6.53
N GLY A 33 2.81 7.98 -7.17
CA GLY A 33 1.98 9.13 -6.80
C GLY A 33 2.05 9.48 -5.31
N ALA A 34 3.14 9.13 -4.60
CA ALA A 34 3.24 9.39 -3.17
C ALA A 34 3.16 10.91 -2.96
N GLY A 35 2.17 11.34 -2.17
CA GLY A 35 1.92 12.75 -1.90
C GLY A 35 3.22 13.49 -1.58
N TYR A 36 3.55 14.48 -2.42
CA TYR A 36 4.73 15.30 -2.18
C TYR A 36 4.44 16.20 -0.97
N VAL A 37 5.07 15.90 0.16
CA VAL A 37 5.10 16.85 1.28
C VAL A 37 6.08 17.96 0.87
N ALA A 38 5.54 19.06 0.35
CA ALA A 38 6.31 20.24 0.04
C ALA A 38 6.75 20.89 1.36
N SER A 39 8.02 20.71 1.72
CA SER A 39 8.65 21.45 2.82
C SER A 39 8.76 22.92 2.40
N THR A 40 7.79 23.75 2.81
CA THR A 40 7.85 25.21 2.63
C THR A 40 8.37 25.96 3.85
N THR A 41 8.72 25.27 4.95
CA THR A 41 9.09 25.95 6.19
C THR A 41 10.43 25.46 6.72
N TYR A 42 11.44 26.31 6.52
CA TYR A 42 12.73 26.27 7.20
C TYR A 42 12.51 26.06 8.72
N GLY A 43 13.03 24.96 9.28
CA GLY A 43 13.25 24.83 10.72
C GLY A 43 12.07 24.42 11.63
N SER A 44 10.90 24.02 11.11
CA SER A 44 9.78 23.65 12.00
C SER A 44 9.84 22.18 12.46
N HIS A 45 9.50 21.98 13.73
CA HIS A 45 9.66 20.74 14.51
C HIS A 45 8.87 19.54 13.94
N TYR A 46 9.45 18.35 14.11
CA TYR A 46 9.03 17.05 13.56
C TYR A 46 7.54 16.70 13.79
N GLY A 47 6.94 17.19 14.89
CA GLY A 47 5.53 16.96 15.23
C GLY A 47 4.52 17.62 14.30
N HIS A 48 4.87 18.69 13.59
CA HIS A 48 3.93 19.38 12.69
C HIS A 48 3.72 18.68 11.34
N TYR A 49 4.68 17.86 10.88
CA TYR A 49 4.54 17.13 9.60
C TYR A 49 3.57 15.96 9.66
N ILE A 50 3.37 15.39 10.86
CA ILE A 50 2.38 14.33 11.09
C ILE A 50 0.96 14.93 11.16
N ASN A 51 0.85 16.23 11.47
CA ASN A 51 -0.40 16.87 11.87
C ASN A 51 -1.20 17.51 10.72
N MET A 52 -0.57 17.86 9.59
CA MET A 52 -1.28 18.54 8.49
C MET A 52 -1.91 17.57 7.45
N GLU A 53 -1.52 16.30 7.46
CA GLU A 53 -2.03 15.24 6.57
C GLU A 53 -2.63 14.04 7.36
N GLY A 54 -3.00 14.25 8.63
CA GLY A 54 -3.63 13.21 9.45
C GLY A 54 -4.91 12.65 8.83
N ASP A 55 -5.62 13.45 8.02
CA ASP A 55 -6.88 13.06 7.38
C ASP A 55 -6.67 12.06 6.23
N ASP A 56 -5.67 12.30 5.36
CA ASP A 56 -5.32 11.40 4.26
C ASP A 56 -4.88 10.00 4.72
N SER A 57 -4.37 9.90 5.96
CA SER A 57 -3.98 8.61 6.54
C SER A 57 -5.20 7.74 6.87
N LYS A 58 -6.28 8.35 7.36
CA LYS A 58 -7.52 7.63 7.67
C LYS A 58 -8.22 7.18 6.39
N ASP A 59 -8.21 8.02 5.36
CA ASP A 59 -8.82 7.73 4.07
C ASP A 59 -8.18 6.54 3.36
N ASN A 60 -6.85 6.45 3.35
CA ASN A 60 -6.15 5.32 2.74
C ASN A 60 -6.47 4.00 3.47
N VAL A 61 -6.52 4.03 4.80
CA VAL A 61 -6.88 2.85 5.59
C VAL A 61 -8.31 2.42 5.32
N GLN A 62 -9.26 3.38 5.29
CA GLN A 62 -10.65 3.09 4.93
C GLN A 62 -10.77 2.51 3.52
N LEU A 63 -9.97 2.99 2.57
CA LEU A 63 -9.97 2.50 1.21
C LEU A 63 -9.48 1.04 1.12
N ILE A 64 -8.40 0.70 1.84
CA ILE A 64 -7.91 -0.68 1.95
C ILE A 64 -8.98 -1.59 2.57
N LEU A 65 -9.62 -1.14 3.66
CA LEU A 65 -10.71 -1.90 4.30
C LEU A 65 -11.91 -2.09 3.36
N LYS A 66 -12.23 -1.10 2.51
CA LYS A 66 -13.27 -1.23 1.47
C LYS A 66 -12.88 -2.28 0.42
N TYR A 67 -11.63 -2.33 -0.02
CA TYR A 67 -11.17 -3.37 -0.95
C TYR A 67 -11.29 -4.76 -0.33
N ARG A 68 -10.82 -4.93 0.91
CA ARG A 68 -10.93 -6.20 1.65
C ARG A 68 -12.39 -6.63 1.83
N GLY A 69 -13.27 -5.69 2.18
CA GLY A 69 -14.71 -5.97 2.30
C GLY A 69 -15.36 -6.32 0.96
N SER A 70 -14.90 -5.74 -0.14
CA SER A 70 -15.40 -6.07 -1.49
C SER A 70 -14.87 -7.42 -1.98
N ALA A 71 -13.64 -7.77 -1.61
CA ALA A 71 -13.04 -9.07 -1.90
C ALA A 71 -13.73 -10.24 -1.19
N MET A 72 -14.49 -9.98 -0.12
CA MET A 72 -15.31 -10.99 0.57
C MET A 72 -16.62 -11.31 -0.15
N HIS A 73 -17.01 -10.53 -1.17
CA HIS A 73 -18.20 -10.83 -1.95
C HIS A 73 -17.97 -12.11 -2.79
N PRO A 74 -18.84 -13.13 -2.74
CA PRO A 74 -18.57 -14.44 -3.35
C PRO A 74 -18.13 -14.39 -4.82
N GLU A 75 -18.79 -13.56 -5.64
CA GLU A 75 -18.43 -13.39 -7.06
C GLU A 75 -17.08 -12.70 -7.25
N ALA A 76 -16.74 -11.75 -6.37
CA ALA A 76 -15.46 -11.06 -6.42
C ALA A 76 -14.34 -11.97 -5.91
N ASP A 77 -14.62 -12.77 -4.87
CA ASP A 77 -13.71 -13.76 -4.31
C ASP A 77 -13.32 -14.81 -5.36
N ALA A 78 -14.31 -15.38 -6.05
CA ALA A 78 -14.09 -16.34 -7.14
C ALA A 78 -13.20 -15.74 -8.25
N ALA A 79 -13.49 -14.51 -8.68
CA ALA A 79 -12.68 -13.85 -9.70
C ALA A 79 -11.24 -13.56 -9.24
N ILE A 80 -11.04 -13.25 -7.96
CA ILE A 80 -9.70 -13.05 -7.39
C ILE A 80 -8.96 -14.39 -7.33
N GLU A 81 -9.61 -15.46 -6.90
CA GLU A 81 -9.03 -16.81 -6.88
C GLU A 81 -8.60 -17.27 -8.26
N ASP A 82 -9.41 -17.09 -9.29
CA ASP A 82 -9.05 -17.45 -10.66
C ASP A 82 -7.78 -16.72 -11.11
N ILE A 83 -7.69 -15.41 -10.85
CA ILE A 83 -6.50 -14.61 -11.18
C ILE A 83 -5.26 -15.08 -10.42
N VAL A 84 -5.41 -15.40 -9.13
CA VAL A 84 -4.31 -15.89 -8.28
C VAL A 84 -3.80 -17.23 -8.80
N ASN A 85 -4.71 -18.16 -9.11
CA ASN A 85 -4.38 -19.49 -9.61
C ASN A 85 -3.74 -19.47 -11.00
N GLU A 86 -4.17 -18.55 -11.87
CA GLU A 86 -3.51 -18.35 -13.18
C GLU A 86 -2.14 -17.69 -13.04
N SER A 87 -1.96 -16.81 -12.05
CA SER A 87 -0.71 -16.06 -11.85
C SER A 87 0.38 -16.88 -11.18
N ILE A 88 0.02 -17.71 -10.21
CA ILE A 88 0.96 -18.57 -9.46
C ILE A 88 0.57 -20.02 -9.66
N THR A 89 1.27 -20.70 -10.55
CA THR A 89 1.13 -22.16 -10.69
C THR A 89 2.17 -22.86 -9.83
N SER A 90 1.73 -23.54 -8.78
CA SER A 90 2.60 -24.42 -7.99
C SER A 90 2.52 -25.85 -8.54
N MET A 91 3.67 -26.44 -8.85
CA MET A 91 3.79 -27.87 -9.21
C MET A 91 4.55 -28.57 -8.08
N ASP A 92 4.17 -29.80 -7.73
CA ASP A 92 4.67 -30.51 -6.54
C ASP A 92 6.21 -30.62 -6.45
N MET A 93 6.87 -30.72 -7.61
CA MET A 93 8.31 -31.03 -7.71
C MET A 93 9.18 -29.85 -8.17
N LYS A 94 8.59 -28.69 -8.49
CA LYS A 94 9.35 -27.54 -9.01
C LYS A 94 9.04 -26.26 -8.24
N PRO A 95 10.04 -25.39 -8.00
CA PRO A 95 9.78 -24.08 -7.42
C PRO A 95 8.86 -23.27 -8.35
N SER A 96 7.87 -22.59 -7.76
CA SER A 96 6.87 -21.82 -8.53
C SER A 96 7.48 -20.64 -9.28
N ILE A 97 8.61 -20.11 -8.80
CA ILE A 97 9.33 -18.98 -9.41
C ILE A 97 10.82 -19.33 -9.44
N THR A 98 11.48 -19.03 -10.56
CA THR A 98 12.94 -19.18 -10.71
C THR A 98 13.54 -17.93 -11.34
N LEU A 99 14.77 -17.61 -10.95
CA LEU A 99 15.49 -16.46 -11.50
C LEU A 99 16.17 -16.85 -12.83
N ASN A 100 15.80 -16.18 -13.92
CA ASN A 100 16.47 -16.35 -15.21
C ASN A 100 17.67 -15.36 -15.34
N LEU A 101 18.88 -15.89 -15.56
CA LEU A 101 20.13 -15.13 -15.67
C LEU A 101 20.79 -15.23 -17.06
N ASP A 102 20.04 -15.59 -18.10
CA ASP A 102 20.56 -15.88 -19.45
C ASP A 102 21.23 -14.65 -20.08
N ARG A 103 20.65 -13.46 -19.88
CA ARG A 103 21.09 -12.21 -20.52
C ARG A 103 22.06 -11.37 -19.67
N VAL A 104 22.54 -11.89 -18.54
CA VAL A 104 23.43 -11.14 -17.64
C VAL A 104 24.90 -11.48 -17.97
N PRO A 105 25.74 -10.50 -18.38
CA PRO A 105 27.14 -10.73 -18.75
C PRO A 105 28.04 -10.77 -17.50
N VAL A 106 27.83 -11.77 -16.65
CA VAL A 106 28.63 -12.03 -15.44
C VAL A 106 29.16 -13.45 -15.43
N SER A 107 30.22 -13.68 -14.64
CA SER A 107 30.84 -15.00 -14.51
C SER A 107 29.86 -16.04 -13.98
N ALA A 108 30.06 -17.30 -14.34
CA ALA A 108 29.22 -18.41 -13.90
C ALA A 108 29.18 -18.53 -12.36
N SER A 109 30.28 -18.20 -11.68
CA SER A 109 30.35 -18.21 -10.21
C SER A 109 29.38 -17.19 -9.59
N ILE A 110 29.31 -15.97 -10.14
CA ILE A 110 28.41 -14.93 -9.64
C ILE A 110 26.96 -15.32 -9.93
N LYS A 111 26.68 -15.88 -11.12
CA LYS A 111 25.33 -16.39 -11.43
C LYS A 111 24.88 -17.45 -10.44
N LYS A 112 25.77 -18.36 -10.04
CA LYS A 112 25.47 -19.38 -9.03
C LYS A 112 25.14 -18.76 -7.68
N GLN A 113 25.94 -17.80 -7.21
CA GLN A 113 25.68 -17.09 -5.96
C GLN A 113 24.33 -16.35 -6.00
N MET A 114 23.98 -15.72 -7.13
CA MET A 114 22.68 -15.06 -7.28
C MET A 114 21.50 -16.05 -7.18
N LEU A 115 21.66 -17.27 -7.70
CA LEU A 115 20.64 -18.31 -7.58
C LEU A 115 20.52 -18.81 -6.13
N GLU A 116 21.65 -19.05 -5.47
CA GLU A 116 21.69 -19.47 -4.06
C GLU A 116 21.02 -18.42 -3.14
N GLU A 117 21.30 -17.13 -3.35
CA GLU A 117 20.65 -16.06 -2.59
C GLU A 117 19.16 -15.90 -2.93
N PHE A 118 18.76 -16.14 -4.18
CA PHE A 118 17.35 -16.12 -4.56
C PHE A 118 16.57 -17.24 -3.89
N ASP A 119 17.12 -18.44 -3.84
CA ASP A 119 16.51 -19.59 -3.16
C ASP A 119 16.41 -19.34 -1.65
N ASN A 120 17.41 -18.67 -1.04
CA ASN A 120 17.34 -18.23 0.35
C ASN A 120 16.15 -17.29 0.59
N ILE A 121 15.96 -16.27 -0.25
CA ILE A 121 14.82 -15.34 -0.14
C ILE A 121 13.48 -16.06 -0.35
N TYR A 122 13.41 -16.95 -1.34
CA TYR A 122 12.21 -17.76 -1.61
C TYR A 122 11.80 -18.59 -0.39
N ASN A 123 12.78 -19.18 0.30
CA ASN A 123 12.56 -19.95 1.53
C ASN A 123 12.21 -19.06 2.73
N MET A 124 12.86 -17.89 2.90
CA MET A 124 12.53 -16.93 3.97
C MET A 124 11.09 -16.43 3.89
N LEU A 125 10.57 -16.23 2.68
CA LEU A 125 9.17 -15.84 2.46
C LEU A 125 8.20 -17.01 2.60
N ASN A 126 8.68 -18.24 2.75
CA ASN A 126 7.92 -19.48 2.59
C ASN A 126 7.00 -19.43 1.36
N PHE A 127 7.55 -18.97 0.23
CA PHE A 127 6.75 -18.66 -0.96
C PHE A 127 6.10 -19.91 -1.58
N LYS A 128 6.65 -21.10 -1.31
CA LYS A 128 6.07 -22.36 -1.77
C LYS A 128 4.65 -22.57 -1.24
N GLU A 129 4.42 -22.27 0.03
CA GLU A 129 3.12 -22.45 0.68
C GLU A 129 2.31 -21.16 0.68
N LEU A 130 2.95 -20.02 0.97
CA LEU A 130 2.29 -18.72 1.15
C LEU A 130 2.24 -17.88 -0.14
N GLY A 131 2.79 -18.35 -1.26
CA GLY A 131 2.88 -17.55 -2.50
C GLY A 131 1.52 -17.04 -3.00
N HIS A 132 0.52 -17.93 -3.00
CA HIS A 132 -0.87 -17.60 -3.35
C HIS A 132 -1.44 -16.50 -2.44
N ASP A 133 -1.26 -16.65 -1.13
CA ASP A 133 -1.73 -15.68 -0.13
C ASP A 133 -1.03 -14.32 -0.26
N ILE A 134 0.29 -14.33 -0.48
CA ILE A 134 1.09 -13.12 -0.65
C ILE A 134 0.61 -12.36 -1.88
N PHE A 135 0.39 -13.05 -3.00
CA PHE A 135 -0.10 -12.46 -4.23
C PHE A 135 -1.53 -11.96 -4.10
N ARG A 136 -2.41 -12.74 -3.48
CA ARG A 136 -3.80 -12.35 -3.18
C ARG A 136 -3.85 -11.08 -2.33
N ARG A 137 -3.01 -10.97 -1.29
CA ARG A 137 -2.91 -9.74 -0.47
C ARG A 137 -2.44 -8.54 -1.29
N TRP A 138 -1.39 -8.71 -2.12
CA TRP A 138 -0.92 -7.65 -3.00
C TRP A 138 -2.00 -7.21 -4.00
N TYR A 139 -2.73 -8.15 -4.59
CA TYR A 139 -3.77 -7.87 -5.56
C TYR A 139 -4.97 -7.15 -4.94
N VAL A 140 -5.41 -7.60 -3.75
CA VAL A 140 -6.53 -7.01 -3.01
C VAL A 140 -6.19 -5.64 -2.45
N ASP A 141 -5.07 -5.49 -1.74
CA ASP A 141 -4.68 -4.22 -1.11
C ASP A 141 -4.07 -3.24 -2.13
N GLY A 142 -3.65 -3.73 -3.30
CA GLY A 142 -2.95 -2.97 -4.34
C GLY A 142 -1.49 -2.68 -4.04
N ARG A 143 -1.01 -3.10 -2.88
CA ARG A 143 0.33 -2.81 -2.38
C ARG A 143 0.76 -3.86 -1.36
N LEU A 144 2.06 -4.09 -1.27
CA LEU A 144 2.67 -5.09 -0.41
C LEU A 144 3.92 -4.50 0.25
N TYR A 145 4.05 -4.71 1.56
CA TYR A 145 5.18 -4.24 2.34
C TYR A 145 5.79 -5.39 3.12
N HIS A 146 7.11 -5.49 3.10
CA HIS A 146 7.87 -6.36 3.97
C HIS A 146 8.96 -5.60 4.70
N HIS A 147 9.11 -5.85 5.99
CA HIS A 147 10.25 -5.43 6.76
C HIS A 147 11.42 -6.39 6.52
N LEU A 148 12.58 -5.84 6.17
CA LEU A 148 13.82 -6.59 6.08
C LEU A 148 14.53 -6.50 7.43
N VAL A 149 14.61 -7.63 8.14
CA VAL A 149 15.29 -7.73 9.44
C VAL A 149 16.75 -8.11 9.20
N VAL A 150 17.65 -7.29 9.73
CA VAL A 150 19.10 -7.46 9.65
C VAL A 150 19.66 -7.38 11.06
N ASP A 151 20.65 -8.21 11.37
CA ASP A 151 21.39 -8.11 12.62
C ASP A 151 22.47 -7.03 12.51
N GLU A 152 22.31 -5.97 13.31
CA GLU A 152 23.24 -4.83 13.32
C GLU A 152 24.64 -5.23 13.80
N ASN A 153 24.78 -6.32 14.56
CA ASN A 153 26.07 -6.78 15.07
C ASN A 153 26.84 -7.62 14.04
N ASN A 154 26.14 -8.29 13.13
CA ASN A 154 26.74 -9.14 12.11
C ASN A 154 26.08 -8.93 10.75
N LEU A 155 26.40 -7.79 10.15
CA LEU A 155 25.92 -7.39 8.84
C LEU A 155 26.34 -8.31 7.69
N SER A 156 27.38 -9.11 7.89
CA SER A 156 27.84 -10.10 6.89
C SER A 156 26.90 -11.30 6.79
N ALA A 157 26.07 -11.54 7.82
CA ALA A 157 25.06 -12.59 7.79
C ALA A 157 23.86 -12.25 6.88
N GLY A 158 23.78 -11.01 6.37
CA GLY A 158 22.75 -10.58 5.45
C GLY A 158 21.36 -10.44 6.10
N ILE A 159 20.32 -10.64 5.28
CA ILE A 159 18.93 -10.57 5.72
C ILE A 159 18.60 -11.85 6.47
N GLN A 160 18.14 -11.73 7.72
CA GLN A 160 17.80 -12.89 8.54
C GLN A 160 16.33 -13.30 8.39
N GLU A 161 15.43 -12.32 8.36
CA GLU A 161 13.98 -12.56 8.30
C GLU A 161 13.32 -11.48 7.43
N ILE A 162 12.31 -11.90 6.66
CA ILE A 162 11.44 -11.00 5.90
C ILE A 162 10.05 -11.07 6.53
N ARG A 163 9.63 -9.99 7.17
CA ARG A 163 8.34 -9.94 7.89
C ARG A 163 7.30 -9.14 7.12
N TYR A 164 6.14 -9.73 6.89
CA TYR A 164 5.00 -9.00 6.32
C TYR A 164 4.54 -7.85 7.21
N ILE A 165 4.34 -6.68 6.62
CA ILE A 165 3.70 -5.53 7.26
C ILE A 165 2.33 -5.32 6.61
N ASP A 166 1.28 -5.18 7.44
CA ASP A 166 -0.04 -4.82 6.96
C ASP A 166 -0.02 -3.45 6.26
N ALA A 167 -0.51 -3.40 5.02
CA ALA A 167 -0.62 -2.19 4.21
C ALA A 167 -1.42 -1.07 4.88
N ALA A 168 -2.33 -1.38 5.81
CA ALA A 168 -3.07 -0.39 6.58
C ALA A 168 -2.24 0.29 7.70
N LYS A 169 -1.09 -0.27 8.07
CA LYS A 169 -0.26 0.19 9.19
C LYS A 169 1.00 0.94 8.75
N ILE A 170 1.29 0.96 7.45
CA ILE A 170 2.50 1.58 6.92
C ILE A 170 2.16 2.54 5.78
N ARG A 171 2.90 3.64 5.70
CA ARG A 171 2.80 4.60 4.61
C ARG A 171 4.16 5.06 4.13
N LYS A 172 4.28 5.25 2.82
CA LYS A 172 5.44 5.87 2.18
C LYS A 172 5.25 7.38 2.17
N VAL A 173 6.26 8.11 2.61
CA VAL A 173 6.25 9.58 2.61
C VAL A 173 7.46 10.09 1.83
N LYS A 174 7.21 11.04 0.93
CA LYS A 174 8.26 11.73 0.17
C LYS A 174 8.34 13.17 0.61
N GLN A 175 9.48 13.56 1.18
CA GLN A 175 9.74 14.93 1.59
C GLN A 175 10.62 15.61 0.53
N VAL A 176 10.07 16.64 -0.12
CA VAL A 176 10.82 17.44 -1.10
C VAL A 176 11.33 18.69 -0.41
N LYS A 177 12.65 18.79 -0.25
CA LYS A 177 13.33 20.01 0.20
C LYS A 177 13.51 20.93 -1.00
N LYS A 178 12.76 22.04 -0.99
CA LYS A 178 12.81 23.08 -2.02
C LYS A 178 13.64 24.26 -1.53
N LYS A 179 14.54 24.76 -2.36
CA LYS A 179 15.30 26.00 -2.14
C LYS A 179 14.88 27.01 -3.20
N LYS A 180 14.59 28.24 -2.79
CA LYS A 180 14.26 29.31 -3.75
C LYS A 180 15.55 29.80 -4.41
N ASP A 181 15.53 29.95 -5.73
CA ASP A 181 16.60 30.64 -6.46
C ASP A 181 16.52 32.15 -6.18
N PRO A 182 17.58 32.80 -5.67
CA PRO A 182 17.57 34.24 -5.42
C PRO A 182 17.44 35.09 -6.68
N ALA A 183 17.75 34.58 -7.88
CA ALA A 183 17.68 35.35 -9.13
C ALA A 183 16.32 35.29 -9.82
N THR A 184 15.59 34.18 -9.73
CA THR A 184 14.35 33.93 -10.48
C THR A 184 13.13 33.74 -9.58
N GLY A 185 13.32 33.59 -8.27
CA GLY A 185 12.24 33.29 -7.32
C GLY A 185 11.64 31.88 -7.47
N ALA A 186 12.12 31.10 -8.44
CA ALA A 186 11.60 29.76 -8.71
C ALA A 186 12.05 28.76 -7.62
N PRO A 187 11.16 27.85 -7.18
CA PRO A 187 11.53 26.79 -6.24
C PRO A 187 12.33 25.71 -6.98
N LEU A 188 13.63 25.64 -6.69
CA LEU A 188 14.52 24.55 -7.12
C LEU A 188 14.44 23.41 -6.10
N ILE A 189 14.41 22.16 -6.59
CA ILE A 189 14.41 20.98 -5.73
C ILE A 189 15.86 20.61 -5.41
N GLU A 190 16.21 20.58 -4.12
CA GLU A 190 17.57 20.31 -3.66
C GLU A 190 17.75 18.84 -3.25
N LYS A 191 16.76 18.27 -2.56
CA LYS A 191 16.79 16.87 -2.14
C LYS A 191 15.39 16.31 -1.97
N VAL A 192 15.18 15.07 -2.42
CA VAL A 192 13.98 14.29 -2.13
C VAL A 192 14.39 13.21 -1.13
N ASP A 193 13.87 13.30 0.09
CA ASP A 193 14.08 12.29 1.13
C ASP A 193 12.84 11.39 1.20
N GLU A 194 12.99 10.10 0.90
CA GLU A 194 11.91 9.10 0.99
C GLU A 194 12.06 8.27 2.28
N PHE A 195 10.96 8.04 2.98
CA PHE A 195 10.94 7.19 4.18
C PHE A 195 9.57 6.59 4.41
N TYR A 196 9.52 5.53 5.21
CA TYR A 196 8.27 4.90 5.62
C TYR A 196 7.91 5.28 7.06
N ILE A 197 6.62 5.37 7.34
CA ILE A 197 6.08 5.55 8.68
C ILE A 197 5.22 4.34 9.01
N PHE A 198 5.59 3.62 10.05
CA PHE A 198 4.81 2.52 10.62
C PHE A 198 4.03 3.01 11.85
N GLN A 199 2.74 2.68 11.91
CA GLN A 199 1.85 2.99 13.02
C GLN A 199 1.04 1.73 13.35
N GLU A 200 1.14 1.27 14.60
CA GLU A 200 0.43 0.06 15.03
C GLU A 200 -1.11 0.25 14.99
N LYS A 201 -1.56 1.45 15.36
CA LYS A 201 -2.96 1.90 15.25
C LYS A 201 -3.04 3.12 14.32
N PRO A 202 -3.88 3.09 13.28
CA PRO A 202 -4.09 4.23 12.40
C PRO A 202 -4.47 5.50 13.18
N GLY A 203 -3.72 6.58 12.99
CA GLY A 203 -3.99 7.87 13.62
C GLY A 203 -3.44 8.08 15.03
N SER A 204 -2.78 7.07 15.63
CA SER A 204 -2.04 7.26 16.89
C SER A 204 -0.64 7.82 16.60
N GLN A 205 -0.48 9.13 16.75
CA GLN A 205 0.79 9.82 16.44
C GLN A 205 1.91 9.49 17.45
N ALA A 206 1.57 9.12 18.68
CA ALA A 206 2.54 8.86 19.76
C ALA A 206 3.44 7.65 19.48
N ASN A 207 2.99 6.70 18.65
CA ASN A 207 3.68 5.43 18.38
C ASN A 207 4.13 5.29 16.91
N ALA A 208 4.33 6.41 16.20
CA ALA A 208 4.78 6.38 14.82
C ALA A 208 6.29 6.10 14.73
N ILE A 209 6.68 4.95 14.18
CA ILE A 209 8.07 4.56 13.97
C ILE A 209 8.46 4.92 12.54
N ARG A 210 9.59 5.61 12.37
CA ARG A 210 10.16 5.89 11.06
C ARG A 210 11.07 4.75 10.62
N LEU A 211 10.81 4.22 9.44
CA LEU A 211 11.64 3.22 8.77
C LEU A 211 12.38 3.87 7.60
N SER A 212 13.63 3.49 7.40
CA SER A 212 14.42 3.90 6.23
C SER A 212 13.86 3.27 4.96
N ASN A 213 14.15 3.85 3.80
CA ASN A 213 13.71 3.29 2.53
C ASN A 213 14.32 1.89 2.28
N ASP A 214 15.51 1.64 2.81
CA ASP A 214 16.26 0.41 2.56
C ASP A 214 15.82 -0.76 3.45
N SER A 215 15.10 -0.50 4.56
CA SER A 215 14.61 -1.54 5.48
C SER A 215 13.22 -2.08 5.14
N VAL A 216 12.62 -1.61 4.05
CA VAL A 216 11.28 -2.00 3.62
C VAL A 216 11.31 -2.37 2.15
N SER A 217 10.97 -3.62 1.86
CA SER A 217 10.62 -4.05 0.50
C SER A 217 9.18 -3.64 0.21
N TYR A 218 8.97 -2.96 -0.91
CA TYR A 218 7.69 -2.37 -1.29
C TYR A 218 7.35 -2.67 -2.75
N CYS A 219 6.16 -3.21 -2.96
CA CYS A 219 5.63 -3.49 -4.29
C CYS A 219 4.22 -2.91 -4.43
N THR A 220 3.90 -2.34 -5.59
CA THR A 220 2.59 -1.73 -5.87
C THR A 220 1.95 -2.28 -7.12
N SER A 221 0.64 -2.03 -7.26
CA SER A 221 -0.14 -2.29 -8.46
C SER A 221 0.25 -1.42 -9.66
N GLY A 222 0.93 -0.28 -9.42
CA GLY A 222 1.20 0.74 -10.44
C GLY A 222 -0.05 1.51 -10.90
N LEU A 223 -1.22 1.25 -10.30
CA LEU A 223 -2.45 1.97 -10.62
C LEU A 223 -2.56 3.20 -9.72
N LEU A 224 -2.87 4.33 -10.32
CA LEU A 224 -3.09 5.58 -9.61
C LEU A 224 -4.55 6.03 -9.72
N ASP A 225 -4.98 6.78 -8.71
CA ASP A 225 -6.27 7.46 -8.68
C ASP A 225 -6.39 8.54 -9.79
N GLU A 226 -7.60 9.09 -10.01
CA GLU A 226 -7.89 10.12 -11.01
C GLU A 226 -6.93 11.31 -10.92
N HIS A 227 -6.63 11.73 -9.69
CA HIS A 227 -5.72 12.83 -9.42
C HIS A 227 -4.23 12.45 -9.46
N ARG A 228 -3.90 11.17 -9.66
CA ARG A 228 -2.54 10.61 -9.66
C ARG A 228 -1.73 10.87 -8.37
N LYS A 229 -2.43 10.96 -7.23
CA LYS A 229 -1.83 11.24 -5.90
C LYS A 229 -1.86 10.05 -4.94
N LYS A 230 -2.52 8.96 -5.31
CA LYS A 230 -2.73 7.80 -4.44
C LYS A 230 -2.65 6.54 -5.30
N VAL A 231 -1.95 5.54 -4.79
CA VAL A 231 -1.95 4.18 -5.36
C VAL A 231 -3.30 3.54 -5.07
N VAL A 232 -3.91 2.95 -6.08
CA VAL A 232 -5.19 2.24 -5.96
C VAL A 232 -5.01 0.73 -6.20
N SER A 233 -5.91 -0.07 -5.64
CA SER A 233 -5.94 -1.51 -5.88
C SER A 233 -6.52 -1.83 -7.25
N PHE A 234 -6.25 -3.04 -7.75
CA PHE A 234 -6.93 -3.59 -8.93
C PHE A 234 -8.45 -3.63 -8.74
N LEU A 235 -8.94 -3.81 -7.49
CA LEU A 235 -10.37 -3.80 -7.15
C LEU A 235 -11.01 -2.42 -7.22
N HIS A 236 -10.25 -1.33 -7.40
CA HIS A 236 -10.78 0.02 -7.35
C HIS A 236 -11.91 0.26 -8.38
N LYS A 237 -11.78 -0.32 -9.56
CA LYS A 237 -12.81 -0.26 -10.62
C LYS A 237 -14.08 -1.04 -10.27
N ALA A 238 -13.95 -2.09 -9.45
CA ALA A 238 -15.05 -2.97 -9.07
C ALA A 238 -15.85 -2.47 -7.84
N LEU A 239 -15.32 -1.51 -7.08
CA LEU A 239 -15.99 -0.98 -5.88
C LEU A 239 -17.42 -0.50 -6.14
N LYS A 240 -17.61 0.29 -7.21
CA LYS A 240 -18.92 0.84 -7.56
C LYS A 240 -19.93 -0.23 -7.97
N PRO A 241 -19.64 -1.11 -8.96
CA PRO A 241 -20.60 -2.14 -9.36
C PRO A 241 -20.93 -3.14 -8.24
N ILE A 242 -19.94 -3.56 -7.43
CA ILE A 242 -20.20 -4.48 -6.29
C ILE A 242 -21.16 -3.85 -5.28
N THR A 243 -20.94 -2.57 -4.95
CA THR A 243 -21.82 -1.85 -4.01
C THR A 243 -23.24 -1.74 -4.57
N GLN A 244 -23.38 -1.45 -5.87
CA GLN A 244 -24.68 -1.35 -6.53
C GLN A 244 -25.40 -2.69 -6.58
N LEU A 245 -24.68 -3.77 -6.91
CA LEU A 245 -25.23 -5.13 -6.93
C LEU A 245 -25.82 -5.50 -5.56
N ARG A 246 -25.05 -5.32 -4.49
CA ARG A 246 -25.50 -5.57 -3.12
C ARG A 246 -26.76 -4.78 -2.77
N MET A 247 -26.81 -3.50 -3.13
CA MET A 247 -28.01 -2.67 -2.91
C MET A 247 -29.23 -3.19 -3.68
N MET A 248 -29.04 -3.68 -4.90
CA MET A 248 -30.14 -4.26 -5.69
C MET A 248 -30.63 -5.58 -5.09
N GLU A 249 -29.73 -6.46 -4.66
CA GLU A 249 -30.08 -7.73 -4.02
C GLU A 249 -30.87 -7.51 -2.74
N ASP A 250 -30.39 -6.64 -1.85
CA ASP A 250 -31.08 -6.28 -0.61
C ASP A 250 -32.47 -5.67 -0.91
N SER A 251 -32.55 -4.80 -1.93
CA SER A 251 -33.83 -4.18 -2.33
C SER A 251 -34.85 -5.21 -2.82
N LEU A 252 -34.41 -6.22 -3.58
CA LEU A 252 -35.28 -7.28 -4.09
C LEU A 252 -35.82 -8.15 -2.95
N VAL A 253 -34.96 -8.48 -1.98
CA VAL A 253 -35.35 -9.25 -0.79
C VAL A 253 -36.40 -8.48 0.03
N ILE A 254 -36.14 -7.20 0.32
CA ILE A 254 -37.09 -6.35 1.07
C ILE A 254 -38.41 -6.20 0.32
N TYR A 255 -38.36 -5.98 -1.01
CA TYR A 255 -39.56 -5.84 -1.83
C TYR A 255 -40.45 -7.09 -1.74
N ARG A 256 -39.85 -8.28 -1.80
CA ARG A 256 -40.57 -9.56 -1.66
C ARG A 256 -41.12 -9.75 -0.25
N LEU A 257 -40.32 -9.50 0.79
CA LEU A 257 -40.74 -9.66 2.18
C LEU A 257 -41.84 -8.67 2.60
N ALA A 258 -41.74 -7.41 2.19
CA ALA A 258 -42.70 -6.37 2.56
C ALA A 258 -44.12 -6.69 2.05
N ARG A 259 -44.22 -7.40 0.92
CA ARG A 259 -45.48 -7.78 0.27
C ARG A 259 -45.88 -9.24 0.54
N ALA A 260 -45.05 -10.01 1.22
CA ALA A 260 -45.36 -11.39 1.59
C ALA A 260 -46.57 -11.50 2.53
N PRO A 261 -46.72 -10.68 3.58
CA PRO A 261 -47.91 -10.71 4.40
C PRO A 261 -49.05 -9.94 3.73
N GLU A 262 -50.27 -10.46 3.85
CA GLU A 262 -51.47 -9.69 3.55
C GLU A 262 -51.58 -8.51 4.52
N ARG A 263 -51.76 -7.31 3.99
CA ARG A 263 -52.01 -6.11 4.78
C ARG A 263 -53.47 -5.72 4.63
N ARG A 264 -54.24 -5.79 5.71
CA ARG A 264 -55.66 -5.39 5.75
C ARG A 264 -55.81 -4.15 6.64
N MET A 265 -56.52 -3.15 6.13
CA MET A 265 -56.89 -1.95 6.89
C MET A 265 -58.39 -2.00 7.14
N PHE A 266 -58.78 -2.07 8.41
CA PHE A 266 -60.18 -2.05 8.80
C PHE A 266 -60.59 -0.61 9.09
N TYR A 267 -61.42 -0.06 8.23
CA TYR A 267 -62.08 1.22 8.47
C TYR A 267 -63.30 0.97 9.35
N ILE A 268 -63.29 1.53 10.55
CA ILE A 268 -64.44 1.53 11.46
C ILE A 268 -64.98 2.95 11.44
N ASP A 269 -66.17 3.12 10.87
CA ASP A 269 -66.88 4.39 10.95
C ASP A 269 -67.60 4.47 12.30
N VAL A 270 -67.14 5.39 13.13
CA VAL A 270 -67.63 5.63 14.50
C VAL A 270 -68.73 6.70 14.54
N GLY A 271 -69.19 7.17 13.37
CA GLY A 271 -70.23 8.18 13.28
C GLY A 271 -69.88 9.45 14.07
N ASN A 272 -70.87 10.03 14.75
CA ASN A 272 -70.71 11.30 15.47
C ASN A 272 -70.37 11.14 16.97
N LEU A 273 -69.77 9.99 17.34
CA LEU A 273 -69.41 9.72 18.73
C LEU A 273 -68.18 10.54 19.15
N PRO A 274 -68.15 11.08 20.38
CA PRO A 274 -66.94 11.73 20.91
C PRO A 274 -65.81 10.71 21.06
N ARG A 275 -64.55 11.11 20.82
CA ARG A 275 -63.36 10.23 20.76
C ARG A 275 -63.17 9.24 21.92
N GLY A 276 -63.72 9.52 23.11
CA GLY A 276 -63.65 8.59 24.25
C GLY A 276 -64.72 7.48 24.24
N LYS A 277 -65.69 7.55 23.33
CA LYS A 277 -66.81 6.60 23.17
C LYS A 277 -66.89 5.98 21.77
N ALA A 278 -66.07 6.49 20.84
CA ALA A 278 -65.85 5.99 19.49
C ALA A 278 -64.78 4.90 19.52
#